data_AF-A0A354MCL2-F1
#
_entry.id   AF-A0A354MCL2-F1
#
_cell.length_a   1.000
_cell.length_b   1.000
_cell.length_c   1.000
_cell.angle_alpha   90.00
_cell.angle_beta   90.00
_cell.angle_gamma   90.00
#
_symmetry.space_group_name_H-M   'P 1'
#
loop_
_entity.id
_entity.type
_entity.pdbx_description
1 polymer ?
#
loop_
_entity_poly.entity_id
_entity_poly.type
_entity_poly.pdbx_seq_one_letter_code
_entity_poly.pdbx_strand_id
1 'polypeptide(L)' 'MNKKRVYEILKSKEKYDVFYDNRPVWIQEVENNNIAKVGFIDGPDEKDVYLKDLYE' A
#
# COMPACT_ATOMS: atom_id res chain seq x y z
N MET A 1 6.92 -1.83 5.18
CA MET A 1 6.04 -3.00 5.43
C MET A 1 6.63 -4.27 4.81
N ASN A 2 6.02 -5.45 5.06
CA ASN A 2 6.40 -6.72 4.42
C ASN A 2 5.19 -7.38 3.71
N LYS A 3 5.45 -8.33 2.81
CA LYS A 3 4.42 -9.00 1.98
C LYS A 3 3.31 -9.64 2.81
N LYS A 4 3.65 -10.24 3.95
CA LYS A 4 2.68 -10.86 4.87
C LYS A 4 1.69 -9.84 5.43
N ARG A 5 2.19 -8.72 5.95
CA ARG A 5 1.37 -7.64 6.52
C ARG A 5 0.42 -7.05 5.47
N VAL A 6 0.90 -6.83 4.25
CA VAL A 6 0.03 -6.28 3.20
C VAL A 6 -1.06 -7.26 2.78
N TYR A 7 -0.78 -8.56 2.71
CA TYR A 7 -1.84 -9.55 2.49
C TYR A 7 -2.86 -9.61 3.62
N GLU A 8 -2.45 -9.38 4.87
CA GLU A 8 -3.38 -9.27 5.99
C GLU A 8 -4.30 -8.07 5.84
N ILE A 9 -3.76 -6.92 5.41
CA ILE A 9 -4.55 -5.71 5.13
C ILE A 9 -5.54 -5.94 4.00
N LEU A 10 -5.11 -6.55 2.90
CA LEU A 10 -6.00 -6.85 1.76
C LEU A 10 -7.08 -7.88 2.10
N LYS A 11 -6.84 -8.79 3.05
CA LYS A 11 -7.81 -9.80 3.49
C LYS A 11 -8.71 -9.33 4.63
N SER A 12 -8.24 -8.37 5.41
CA SER A 12 -8.97 -7.79 6.52
C SER A 12 -10.05 -6.83 6.01
N LYS A 13 -11.15 -6.72 6.75
CA LYS A 13 -12.20 -5.73 6.49
C LYS A 13 -11.96 -4.41 7.24
N GLU A 14 -10.89 -4.34 8.02
CA GLU A 14 -10.51 -3.14 8.75
C GLU A 14 -9.85 -2.12 7.81
N LYS A 15 -10.06 -0.83 8.11
CA LYS A 15 -9.34 0.25 7.43
C LYS A 15 -7.99 0.41 8.12
N TYR A 16 -6.93 0.29 7.34
CA TYR A 16 -5.57 0.58 7.79
C TYR A 16 -5.12 1.87 7.11
N ASP A 17 -4.62 2.81 7.89
CA ASP A 17 -3.94 3.98 7.36
C ASP A 17 -2.56 3.52 6.87
N VAL A 18 -2.32 3.67 5.57
CA VAL A 18 -1.03 3.34 4.94
C VAL A 18 -0.49 4.61 4.33
N PHE A 19 0.81 4.83 4.50
CA PHE A 19 1.51 6.00 4.01
C PHE A 19 2.66 5.61 3.10
N TYR A 20 2.87 6.45 2.08
CA TYR A 20 4.03 6.46 1.23
C TYR A 20 4.54 7.90 1.15
N ASP A 21 5.80 8.14 1.53
CA ASP A 21 6.41 9.48 1.49
C ASP A 21 5.58 10.56 2.23
N ASN A 22 5.10 10.22 3.44
CA ASN A 22 4.20 11.04 4.28
C ASN A 22 2.84 11.39 3.65
N ARG A 23 2.47 10.74 2.55
CA ARG A 23 1.16 10.88 1.93
C ARG A 23 0.32 9.63 2.19
N PRO A 24 -0.96 9.80 2.55
CA PRO A 24 -1.85 8.67 2.75
C PRO A 24 -2.18 8.02 1.41
N VAL A 25 -2.05 6.69 1.38
CA VAL A 25 -2.25 5.85 0.20
C VAL A 25 -3.13 4.66 0.52
N TRP A 26 -3.76 4.11 -0.51
CA TRP A 26 -4.47 2.83 -0.44
C TRP A 26 -3.80 1.84 -1.40
N ILE A 27 -3.67 0.60 -0.96
CA ILE A 27 -3.02 -0.47 -1.72
C ILE A 27 -4.06 -1.09 -2.64
N GLN A 28 -3.87 -0.94 -3.95
CA GLN A 28 -4.76 -1.51 -4.95
C GLN A 28 -4.43 -2.98 -5.21
N GLU A 29 -3.15 -3.27 -5.49
CA GLU A 29 -2.66 -4.62 -5.80
C GLU A 29 -1.22 -4.81 -5.30
N VAL A 30 -0.84 -6.06 -5.05
CA VAL A 30 0.53 -6.45 -4.71
C VAL A 30 1.05 -7.43 -5.75
N GLU A 31 2.11 -7.05 -6.43
CA GLU A 31 2.83 -7.88 -7.38
C GLU A 31 3.81 -8.84 -6.68
N ASN A 32 4.22 -9.88 -7.40
CA ASN A 32 5.07 -10.93 -6.84
C ASN A 32 6.45 -10.44 -6.37
N ASN A 33 6.95 -9.32 -6.92
CA ASN A 33 8.29 -8.78 -6.68
C ASN A 33 8.40 -7.82 -5.47
N ASN A 34 7.50 -7.92 -4.49
CA ASN A 34 7.41 -6.98 -3.36
C ASN A 34 7.17 -5.53 -3.80
N ILE A 35 6.46 -5.37 -4.92
CA ILE A 35 5.98 -4.10 -5.44
C ILE A 35 4.47 -4.08 -5.19
N ALA A 36 3.96 -2.96 -4.72
CA ALA A 36 2.54 -2.72 -4.60
C ALA A 36 2.16 -1.52 -5.46
N LYS A 37 1.04 -1.65 -6.16
CA LYS A 37 0.38 -0.54 -6.82
C LYS A 37 -0.42 0.20 -5.76
N VAL A 38 -0.03 1.43 -5.48
CA VAL A 38 -0.74 2.31 -4.54
C VAL A 38 -1.44 3.44 -5.27
N GLY A 39 -2.63 3.80 -4.82
CA GLY A 39 -3.27 5.05 -5.19
C GLY A 39 -3.10 6.07 -4.08
N PHE A 40 -3.02 7.36 -4.42
CA PHE A 40 -3.01 8.43 -3.42
C PHE A 40 -4.45 8.80 -3.05
N ILE A 41 -4.69 9.09 -1.77
CA ILE A 41 -6.05 9.49 -1.34
C ILE A 41 -6.38 10.92 -1.82
N ASP A 42 -5.36 11.77 -1.96
CA ASP A 42 -5.51 13.18 -2.29
C ASP A 42 -5.61 13.47 -3.80
N GLY A 43 -5.49 12.45 -4.67
CA GLY A 43 -5.55 12.65 -6.11
C GLY A 43 -5.76 11.36 -6.92
N PRO A 44 -5.92 11.48 -8.25
CA PRO A 44 -6.06 10.32 -9.15
C PRO A 44 -4.70 9.64 -9.43
N ASP A 45 -3.62 10.09 -8.80
CA ASP A 45 -2.30 9.55 -8.98
C ASP A 45 -2.20 8.11 -8.44
N GLU A 46 -1.53 7.27 -9.21
CA GLU A 46 -1.15 5.92 -8.80
C GLU A 46 0.32 5.67 -9.08
N LYS A 47 0.94 4.84 -8.25
CA LYS A 47 2.37 4.56 -8.34
C LYS A 47 2.69 3.15 -7.88
N ASP A 48 3.64 2.53 -8.56
CA ASP A 48 4.24 1.27 -8.14
C ASP A 48 5.37 1.57 -7.16
N VAL A 49 5.25 1.05 -5.94
CA VAL A 49 6.18 1.32 -4.84
C VAL A 49 6.61 0.01 -4.19
N TYR A 50 7.81 -0.02 -3.62
CA TYR A 50 8.22 -1.20 -2.88
C TYR A 50 7.49 -1.28 -1.55
N LEU A 51 7.09 -2.49 -1.15
CA LEU A 51 6.44 -2.75 0.13
C LEU A 51 7.25 -2.24 1.34
N LYS A 52 8.58 -2.20 1.21
CA LYS A 52 9.47 -1.71 2.26
C LYS A 52 9.31 -0.20 2.51
N ASP A 53 8.90 0.56 1.49
CA ASP A 53 8.76 2.02 1.52
C ASP A 53 7.38 2.44 2.06
N LEU A 54 6.45 1.49 2.24
CA LEU A 54 5.15 1.69 2.86
C LEU A 54 5.24 1.53 4.38
N TYR A 55 4.47 2.34 5.11
CA TYR A 55 4.34 2.26 6.57
C TYR A 55 2.92 2.63 7.03
N GLU A 56 2.60 2.28 8.26
CA GLU A 56 1.34 2.60 8.95
C GLU A 56 1.50 3.88 9.76
#